data_AF-A0A2V8GA96-F1
#
_entry.id   AF-A0A2V8GA96-F1
#
_cell.length_a   1.000
_cell.length_b   1.000
_cell.length_c   1.000
_cell.angle_alpha   90.00
_cell.angle_beta   90.00
_cell.angle_gamma   90.00
#
_symmetry.space_group_name_H-M   'P 1'
#
loop_
_entity.id
_entity.type
_entity.pdbx_description
1 polymer ?
#
loop_
_entity_poly.entity_id
_entity_poly.type
_entity_poly.pdbx_seq_one_letter_code
_entity_poly.pdbx_strand_id
1 'polypeptide(L)'
;MRRLWHGRFWKRRWHASTGSIRRRRRKGLMSSKSFQYVRPDTVDEVVALLGAHGPAARLLAGGTDLLVRFRLGHVRPAIVIDLKRADGLSDRITEADSSLRVGARVVMADLIADERIRRYFPALVEAARVVGSVQIRHRATLAGNICNASPAADTAPALLVYGAFVNVIGRTGARRVSVADFFTGPGKTVLAADEMVAAIDLPIPRAPVGAAFGRLTRRRGVDLASLNVCCLVTPSGKTRIALGAVAPRPVLIQEDNSDALLDRVMVQTSPISDVRASREYRAAMLPVFIRRTLKIATDRLQRGPA
;
A
#
# COMPACT_ATOMS: atom_id res chain seq x y z
N MET A 1 17.95 -63.09 20.27
CA MET A 1 17.22 -62.02 21.01
C MET A 1 15.89 -61.72 20.33
N ARG A 2 14.81 -62.39 20.74
CA ARG A 2 13.43 -62.13 20.28
C ARG A 2 12.54 -62.02 21.51
N ARG A 3 11.86 -60.87 21.68
CA ARG A 3 10.90 -60.64 22.76
C ARG A 3 9.48 -60.90 22.26
N LEU A 4 8.88 -61.89 22.90
CA LEU A 4 7.47 -62.13 23.28
C LEU A 4 6.43 -61.10 22.81
N TRP A 5 5.42 -61.62 22.09
CA TRP A 5 4.07 -61.05 21.98
C TRP A 5 3.10 -62.04 22.66
N HIS A 6 2.44 -61.62 23.74
CA HIS A 6 1.21 -62.27 24.23
C HIS A 6 0.18 -61.18 24.50
N GLY A 7 -0.97 -61.30 23.82
CA GLY A 7 -2.12 -60.45 24.05
C GLY A 7 -2.89 -60.82 25.32
N ARG A 8 -3.73 -59.90 25.78
CA ARG A 8 -5.00 -60.20 26.46
C ARG A 8 -5.91 -58.99 26.41
N PHE A 9 -7.09 -59.21 25.83
CA PHE A 9 -8.28 -58.37 25.86
C PHE A 9 -8.69 -58.02 27.30
N TRP A 10 -9.02 -56.76 27.56
CA TRP A 10 -9.91 -56.38 28.66
C TRP A 10 -10.98 -55.39 28.17
N LYS A 11 -12.24 -55.83 28.31
CA LYS A 11 -13.48 -55.08 28.10
C LYS A 11 -13.50 -53.85 29.01
N ARG A 12 -13.86 -52.69 28.48
CA ARG A 12 -14.42 -51.58 29.28
C ARG A 12 -15.78 -51.17 28.75
N ARG A 13 -16.78 -51.31 29.63
CA ARG A 13 -18.18 -50.90 29.48
C ARG A 13 -18.25 -49.40 29.19
N TRP A 14 -18.97 -49.04 28.14
CA TRP A 14 -19.43 -47.67 27.93
C TRP A 14 -20.62 -47.41 28.86
N HIS A 15 -20.41 -46.66 29.93
CA HIS A 15 -21.51 -46.02 30.65
C HIS A 15 -21.88 -44.74 29.91
N ALA A 16 -23.03 -44.73 29.25
CA ALA A 16 -23.63 -43.51 28.72
C ALA A 16 -24.12 -42.65 29.90
N SER A 17 -23.31 -41.68 30.32
CA SER A 17 -23.81 -40.59 31.14
C SER A 17 -24.52 -39.59 30.21
N THR A 18 -25.83 -39.47 30.38
CA THR A 18 -26.65 -38.40 29.81
C THR A 18 -26.30 -37.07 30.47
N GLY A 19 -25.10 -36.56 30.18
CA GLY A 19 -24.70 -35.20 30.52
C GLY A 19 -25.30 -34.25 29.49
N SER A 20 -26.27 -33.43 29.87
CA SER A 20 -26.79 -32.37 29.01
C SER A 20 -25.62 -31.51 28.55
N ILE A 21 -25.34 -31.48 27.24
CA ILE A 21 -24.39 -30.54 26.66
C ILE A 21 -25.03 -29.16 26.80
N ARG A 22 -24.78 -28.50 27.94
CA ARG A 22 -25.02 -27.07 28.07
C ARG A 22 -24.19 -26.40 26.98
N ARG A 23 -24.86 -25.89 25.94
CA ARG A 23 -24.28 -24.99 24.94
C ARG A 23 -23.59 -23.85 25.69
N ARG A 24 -22.28 -23.96 25.89
CA ARG A 24 -21.45 -22.82 26.26
C ARG A 24 -21.67 -21.79 25.16
N ARG A 25 -22.44 -20.73 25.45
CA ARG A 25 -22.48 -19.53 24.62
C ARG A 25 -21.03 -19.16 24.33
N ARG A 26 -20.63 -19.25 23.06
CA ARG A 26 -19.36 -18.68 22.59
C ARG A 26 -19.36 -17.23 23.09
N LYS A 27 -18.47 -16.90 24.05
CA LYS A 27 -18.18 -15.50 24.40
C LYS A 27 -17.89 -14.79 23.08
N GLY A 28 -18.62 -13.70 22.87
CA GLY A 28 -19.06 -13.22 21.56
C GLY A 28 -17.97 -13.19 20.49
N LEU A 29 -18.29 -13.77 19.34
CA LEU A 29 -17.82 -13.21 18.08
C LEU A 29 -18.20 -11.72 18.14
N MET A 30 -17.21 -10.81 18.13
CA MET A 30 -17.45 -9.37 18.23
C MET A 30 -18.60 -9.01 17.29
N SER A 31 -19.74 -8.59 17.86
CA SER A 31 -20.89 -8.13 17.09
C SER A 31 -20.45 -6.86 16.37
N SER A 32 -19.95 -7.00 15.14
CA SER A 32 -19.71 -5.86 14.29
C SER A 32 -21.09 -5.27 14.00
N LYS A 33 -21.34 -4.03 14.46
CA LYS A 33 -22.57 -3.30 14.11
C LYS A 33 -22.79 -3.41 12.59
N SER A 34 -24.02 -3.69 12.18
CA SER A 34 -24.41 -3.74 10.77
C SER A 34 -24.14 -2.40 10.09
N PHE A 35 -23.77 -2.44 8.81
CA PHE A 35 -23.65 -1.27 7.94
C PHE A 35 -24.52 -1.47 6.71
N GLN A 36 -24.98 -0.38 6.12
CA GLN A 36 -25.61 -0.40 4.81
C GLN A 36 -24.54 -0.63 3.74
N TYR A 37 -24.82 -1.50 2.77
CA TYR A 37 -23.95 -1.75 1.64
C TYR A 37 -24.64 -1.27 0.37
N VAL A 38 -23.95 -0.44 -0.42
CA VAL A 38 -24.47 0.10 -1.67
C VAL A 38 -23.47 -0.12 -2.79
N ARG A 39 -23.97 -0.27 -4.01
CA ARG A 39 -23.20 -0.50 -5.23
C ARG A 39 -23.68 0.49 -6.29
N PRO A 40 -23.20 1.75 -6.25
CA PRO A 40 -23.59 2.74 -7.23
C PRO A 40 -23.13 2.33 -8.63
N ASP A 41 -23.90 2.72 -9.65
CA ASP A 41 -23.57 2.47 -11.04
C ASP A 41 -22.75 3.61 -11.64
N THR A 42 -22.70 4.79 -11.01
CA THR A 42 -21.92 5.94 -11.51
C THR A 42 -21.03 6.59 -10.45
N VAL A 43 -19.99 7.27 -10.90
CA VAL A 43 -19.14 8.12 -10.05
C VAL A 43 -19.93 9.23 -9.34
N ASP A 44 -20.90 9.85 -10.02
CA ASP A 44 -21.68 10.95 -9.44
C ASP A 44 -22.51 10.48 -8.25
N GLU A 45 -23.09 9.28 -8.33
CA GLU A 45 -23.76 8.64 -7.20
C GLU A 45 -22.81 8.35 -6.04
N VAL A 46 -21.57 7.91 -6.33
CA VAL A 46 -20.55 7.69 -5.29
C VAL A 46 -20.25 9.00 -4.56
N VAL A 47 -20.02 10.09 -5.30
CA VAL A 47 -19.75 11.43 -4.74
C VAL A 47 -20.94 11.95 -3.95
N ALA A 48 -22.17 11.77 -4.46
CA ALA A 48 -23.38 12.14 -3.75
C ALA A 48 -23.52 11.41 -2.41
N LEU A 49 -23.26 10.09 -2.38
CA LEU A 49 -23.29 9.28 -1.17
C LEU A 49 -22.18 9.68 -0.18
N LEU A 50 -20.98 9.99 -0.66
CA LEU A 50 -19.91 10.52 0.18
C LEU A 50 -20.32 11.87 0.80
N GLY A 51 -20.92 12.77 0.03
CA GLY A 51 -21.44 14.05 0.53
C GLY A 51 -22.55 13.88 1.57
N ALA A 52 -23.49 12.96 1.34
CA ALA A 52 -24.62 12.72 2.23
C ALA A 52 -24.22 12.08 3.58
N HIS A 53 -23.20 11.22 3.57
CA HIS A 53 -22.81 10.44 4.75
C HIS A 53 -21.48 10.89 5.39
N GLY A 54 -20.70 11.72 4.72
CA GLY A 54 -19.47 12.32 5.20
C GLY A 54 -18.52 11.30 5.87
N PRO A 55 -17.99 11.59 7.07
CA PRO A 55 -17.06 10.71 7.79
C PRO A 55 -17.60 9.32 8.14
N ALA A 56 -18.91 9.07 8.00
CA ALA A 56 -19.53 7.76 8.26
C ALA A 56 -19.51 6.84 7.03
N ALA A 57 -19.24 7.36 5.82
CA ALA A 57 -19.10 6.58 4.60
C ALA A 57 -17.68 5.99 4.45
N ARG A 58 -17.59 4.78 3.91
CA ARG A 58 -16.30 4.19 3.52
C ARG A 58 -16.40 3.59 2.13
N LEU A 59 -15.42 3.92 1.28
CA LEU A 59 -15.29 3.36 -0.06
C LEU A 59 -14.68 1.96 0.00
N LEU A 60 -15.28 1.03 -0.74
CA LEU A 60 -14.80 -0.33 -0.92
C LEU A 60 -14.28 -0.52 -2.34
N ALA A 61 -12.96 -0.33 -2.51
CA ALA A 61 -12.22 -0.82 -3.66
C ALA A 61 -11.87 -2.32 -3.47
N GLY A 62 -10.61 -2.61 -3.17
CA GLY A 62 -10.12 -3.97 -2.91
C GLY A 62 -10.59 -4.61 -1.60
N GLY A 63 -10.79 -3.78 -0.57
CA GLY A 63 -11.22 -4.18 0.77
C GLY A 63 -10.12 -4.71 1.69
N THR A 64 -8.87 -4.76 1.23
CA THR A 64 -7.74 -5.36 1.96
C THR A 64 -7.40 -4.63 3.26
N ASP A 65 -7.60 -3.32 3.32
CA ASP A 65 -7.45 -2.52 4.53
C ASP A 65 -8.79 -2.27 5.23
N LEU A 66 -9.82 -1.86 4.48
CA LEU A 66 -11.13 -1.51 5.04
C LEU A 66 -11.75 -2.64 5.85
N LEU A 67 -11.80 -3.86 5.29
CA LEU A 67 -12.46 -4.98 5.95
C LEU A 67 -11.69 -5.47 7.18
N VAL A 68 -10.35 -5.37 7.15
CA VAL A 68 -9.51 -5.67 8.32
C VAL A 68 -9.73 -4.65 9.42
N ARG A 69 -9.70 -3.35 9.09
CA ARG A 69 -9.97 -2.27 10.05
C ARG A 69 -11.38 -2.36 10.63
N PHE A 70 -12.37 -2.75 9.83
CA PHE A 70 -13.73 -2.98 10.30
C PHE A 70 -13.81 -4.15 11.27
N ARG A 71 -13.20 -5.30 10.92
CA ARG A 71 -13.16 -6.49 11.78
C ARG A 71 -12.46 -6.23 13.12
N LEU A 72 -11.41 -5.41 13.11
CA LEU A 72 -10.68 -4.99 14.32
C LEU A 72 -11.40 -3.86 15.08
N GLY A 73 -12.52 -3.34 14.56
CA GLY A 73 -13.28 -2.26 15.19
C GLY A 73 -12.64 -0.88 15.10
N HIS A 74 -11.57 -0.71 14.33
CA HIS A 74 -10.88 0.57 14.09
C HIS A 74 -11.71 1.54 13.23
N VAL A 75 -12.66 1.02 12.45
CA VAL A 75 -13.64 1.82 11.72
C VAL A 75 -15.01 1.19 11.89
N ARG A 76 -16.05 2.04 11.94
CA ARG A 76 -17.45 1.64 12.10
C ARG A 76 -18.30 2.43 11.10
N PRO A 77 -18.25 2.09 9.81
CA PRO A 77 -19.01 2.81 8.80
C PRO A 77 -20.51 2.63 9.04
N ALA A 78 -21.29 3.68 8.77
CA ALA A 78 -22.73 3.54 8.61
C ALA A 78 -23.06 2.94 7.24
N ILE A 79 -22.28 3.33 6.23
CA ILE A 79 -22.44 2.88 4.84
C ILE A 79 -21.09 2.50 4.22
N VAL A 80 -21.10 1.43 3.45
CA VAL A 80 -19.98 0.97 2.62
C VAL A 80 -20.39 1.06 1.15
N ILE A 81 -19.63 1.84 0.38
CA ILE A 81 -19.90 2.16 -1.02
C ILE A 81 -18.94 1.36 -1.89
N ASP A 82 -19.44 0.36 -2.62
CA ASP A 82 -18.62 -0.46 -3.51
C ASP A 82 -18.35 0.23 -4.84
N LEU A 83 -17.06 0.41 -5.15
CA LEU A 83 -16.62 1.10 -6.36
C LEU A 83 -16.59 0.20 -7.61
N LYS A 84 -16.76 -1.12 -7.47
CA LYS A 84 -16.43 -2.07 -8.56
C LYS A 84 -17.26 -1.90 -9.83
N ARG A 85 -18.44 -1.31 -9.75
CA ARG A 85 -19.38 -1.11 -10.87
C ARG A 85 -19.56 0.34 -11.28
N ALA A 86 -18.94 1.29 -10.56
CA ALA A 86 -19.15 2.70 -10.83
C ALA A 86 -18.50 3.10 -12.17
N ASP A 87 -19.34 3.40 -13.14
CA ASP A 87 -18.97 3.99 -14.41
C ASP A 87 -18.27 5.33 -14.17
N GLY A 88 -17.23 5.60 -14.96
CA GLY A 88 -16.31 6.72 -14.74
C GLY A 88 -15.06 6.37 -13.90
N LEU A 89 -15.01 5.20 -13.26
CA LEU A 89 -13.78 4.67 -12.66
C LEU A 89 -13.16 3.60 -13.54
N SER A 90 -11.94 3.81 -13.99
CA SER A 90 -11.23 2.83 -14.82
C SER A 90 -10.55 1.74 -13.98
N ASP A 91 -10.55 0.52 -14.50
CA ASP A 91 -9.74 -0.63 -14.07
C ASP A 91 -8.56 -0.89 -15.01
N ARG A 92 -8.27 0.04 -15.93
CA ARG A 92 -7.22 -0.07 -16.93
C ARG A 92 -6.09 0.93 -16.69
N ILE A 93 -4.95 0.62 -17.30
CA ILE A 93 -3.83 1.54 -17.49
C ILE A 93 -3.88 2.05 -18.92
N THR A 94 -3.99 3.36 -19.08
CA THR A 94 -4.12 4.03 -20.39
C THR A 94 -3.03 5.07 -20.57
N GLU A 95 -2.67 5.35 -21.82
CA GLU A 95 -1.85 6.52 -22.12
C GLU A 95 -2.69 7.78 -21.99
N ALA A 96 -2.10 8.83 -21.41
CA ALA A 96 -2.70 10.13 -21.24
C ALA A 96 -1.59 11.19 -21.38
N ASP A 97 -1.56 11.88 -22.51
CA ASP A 97 -0.51 12.83 -22.88
C ASP A 97 0.89 12.21 -22.75
N SER A 98 1.75 12.79 -21.90
CA SER A 98 3.09 12.29 -21.57
C SER A 98 3.11 11.44 -20.29
N SER A 99 2.01 10.76 -19.96
CA SER A 99 1.86 9.97 -18.74
C SER A 99 1.15 8.64 -19.00
N LEU A 100 1.36 7.66 -18.12
CA LEU A 100 0.46 6.53 -17.97
C LEU A 100 -0.55 6.82 -16.87
N ARG A 101 -1.84 6.78 -17.18
CA ARG A 101 -2.94 6.91 -16.24
C ARG A 101 -3.33 5.55 -15.70
N VAL A 102 -3.19 5.37 -14.40
CA VAL A 102 -3.59 4.17 -13.65
C VAL A 102 -4.96 4.43 -13.03
N GLY A 103 -6.01 3.79 -13.54
CA GLY A 103 -7.36 3.92 -12.99
C GLY A 103 -7.47 3.48 -11.53
N ALA A 104 -8.41 4.07 -10.77
CA ALA A 104 -8.57 3.77 -9.34
C ALA A 104 -8.92 2.31 -9.02
N ARG A 105 -9.46 1.56 -9.99
CA ARG A 105 -9.80 0.14 -9.86
C ARG A 105 -8.66 -0.81 -10.27
N VAL A 106 -7.55 -0.30 -10.83
CA VAL A 106 -6.39 -1.12 -11.20
C VAL A 106 -5.80 -1.76 -9.95
N VAL A 107 -5.79 -3.09 -9.93
CA VAL A 107 -5.19 -3.87 -8.84
C VAL A 107 -3.67 -3.94 -8.99
N MET A 108 -2.96 -4.19 -7.87
CA MET A 108 -1.50 -4.28 -7.87
C MET A 108 -0.98 -5.38 -8.82
N ALA A 109 -1.72 -6.49 -8.97
CA ALA A 109 -1.34 -7.56 -9.89
C ALA A 109 -1.25 -7.08 -11.35
N ASP A 110 -2.25 -6.34 -11.81
CA ASP A 110 -2.29 -5.81 -13.18
C ASP A 110 -1.25 -4.71 -13.39
N LEU A 111 -1.04 -3.85 -12.38
CA LEU A 111 0.05 -2.86 -12.38
C LEU A 111 1.42 -3.51 -12.56
N ILE A 112 1.66 -4.64 -11.89
CA ILE A 112 2.93 -5.40 -11.98
C ILE A 112 3.10 -6.07 -13.34
N ALA A 113 1.98 -6.47 -13.97
CA ALA A 113 1.97 -7.19 -15.24
C ALA A 113 2.10 -6.26 -16.45
N ASP A 114 1.62 -5.01 -16.37
CA ASP A 114 1.65 -4.06 -17.48
C ASP A 114 3.07 -3.78 -17.98
N GLU A 115 3.31 -4.04 -19.26
CA GLU A 115 4.62 -3.96 -19.90
C GLU A 115 5.16 -2.52 -19.91
N ARG A 116 4.30 -1.52 -20.08
CA ARG A 116 4.70 -0.11 -20.09
C ARG A 116 5.08 0.33 -18.68
N ILE A 117 4.37 -0.15 -17.65
CA ILE A 117 4.75 0.08 -16.25
C ILE A 117 6.11 -0.55 -15.95
N ARG A 118 6.35 -1.79 -16.40
CA ARG A 118 7.64 -2.47 -16.24
C ARG A 118 8.78 -1.73 -16.94
N ARG A 119 8.51 -1.18 -18.12
CA ARG A 119 9.48 -0.44 -18.93
C ARG A 119 9.83 0.92 -18.32
N TYR A 120 8.83 1.74 -18.02
CA TYR A 120 9.04 3.14 -17.63
C TYR A 120 9.14 3.34 -16.12
N PHE A 121 8.58 2.43 -15.32
CA PHE A 121 8.46 2.56 -13.87
C PHE A 121 8.93 1.30 -13.10
N PRO A 122 10.12 0.74 -13.39
CA PRO A 122 10.56 -0.53 -12.82
C PRO A 122 10.59 -0.54 -11.28
N ALA A 123 11.01 0.57 -10.66
CA ALA A 123 11.00 0.70 -9.19
C ALA A 123 9.59 0.66 -8.58
N LEU A 124 8.56 1.11 -9.31
CA LEU A 124 7.16 0.97 -8.86
C LEU A 124 6.71 -0.48 -8.91
N VAL A 125 7.14 -1.24 -9.93
CA VAL A 125 6.88 -2.69 -10.01
C VAL A 125 7.54 -3.42 -8.85
N GLU A 126 8.79 -3.08 -8.51
CA GLU A 126 9.50 -3.64 -7.36
C GLU A 126 8.76 -3.37 -6.04
N ALA A 127 8.34 -2.13 -5.83
CA ALA A 127 7.55 -1.74 -4.67
C ALA A 127 6.20 -2.49 -4.62
N ALA A 128 5.47 -2.55 -5.72
CA ALA A 128 4.18 -3.21 -5.79
C ALA A 128 4.28 -4.72 -5.55
N ARG A 129 5.34 -5.39 -6.05
CA ARG A 129 5.57 -6.84 -5.88
C ARG A 129 5.70 -7.27 -4.43
N VAL A 130 6.15 -6.37 -3.56
CA VAL A 130 6.38 -6.68 -2.15
C VAL A 130 5.18 -6.32 -1.27
N VAL A 131 4.15 -5.66 -1.81
CA VAL A 131 2.90 -5.36 -1.11
C VAL A 131 2.16 -6.66 -0.83
N GLY A 132 1.95 -6.95 0.46
CA GLY A 132 1.15 -8.08 0.93
C GLY A 132 1.57 -9.43 0.32
N SER A 133 0.60 -10.33 0.20
CA SER A 133 0.74 -11.59 -0.53
C SER A 133 0.19 -11.46 -1.95
N VAL A 134 0.34 -12.52 -2.76
CA VAL A 134 -0.27 -12.61 -4.09
C VAL A 134 -1.78 -12.37 -4.02
N GLN A 135 -2.47 -12.95 -3.03
CA GLN A 135 -3.91 -12.77 -2.81
C GLN A 135 -4.28 -11.31 -2.51
N ILE A 136 -3.46 -10.63 -1.70
CA ILE A 136 -3.65 -9.20 -1.43
C ILE A 136 -3.47 -8.39 -2.73
N ARG A 137 -2.47 -8.70 -3.57
CA ARG A 137 -2.21 -7.94 -4.80
C ARG A 137 -3.28 -8.10 -5.88
N HIS A 138 -4.03 -9.20 -5.89
CA HIS A 138 -5.20 -9.38 -6.77
C HIS A 138 -6.45 -8.63 -6.29
N ARG A 139 -6.37 -7.96 -5.14
CA ARG A 139 -7.49 -7.21 -4.55
C ARG A 139 -7.15 -5.76 -4.31
N ALA A 140 -6.00 -5.49 -3.70
CA ALA A 140 -5.53 -4.15 -3.40
C ALA A 140 -5.33 -3.36 -4.69
N THR A 141 -5.86 -2.14 -4.74
CA THR A 141 -5.63 -1.20 -5.84
C THR A 141 -4.53 -0.22 -5.47
N LEU A 142 -3.85 0.34 -6.48
CA LEU A 142 -2.83 1.37 -6.25
C LEU A 142 -3.42 2.60 -5.56
N ALA A 143 -4.58 3.06 -6.03
CA ALA A 143 -5.32 4.16 -5.42
C ALA A 143 -5.72 3.86 -3.98
N GLY A 144 -6.27 2.67 -3.70
CA GLY A 144 -6.63 2.25 -2.35
C GLY A 144 -5.42 2.21 -1.40
N ASN A 145 -4.25 1.82 -1.90
CA ASN A 145 -3.02 1.80 -1.10
C ASN A 145 -2.60 3.21 -0.66
N ILE A 146 -2.58 4.19 -1.58
CA ILE A 146 -2.21 5.57 -1.21
C ILE A 146 -3.28 6.25 -0.37
N CYS A 147 -4.57 5.98 -0.58
CA CYS A 147 -5.66 6.52 0.23
C CYS A 147 -5.62 6.03 1.68
N ASN A 148 -5.06 4.84 1.94
CA ASN A 148 -4.82 4.37 3.30
C ASN A 148 -3.74 5.20 4.02
N ALA A 149 -2.87 5.90 3.27
CA ALA A 149 -1.84 6.81 3.79
C ALA A 149 -1.00 6.21 4.94
N SER A 150 -0.70 4.92 4.85
CA SER A 150 0.19 4.28 5.82
C SER A 150 1.61 4.82 5.65
N PRO A 151 2.30 5.24 6.72
CA PRO A 151 3.71 5.60 6.63
C PRO A 151 4.59 4.47 6.06
N ALA A 152 4.15 3.21 6.22
CA ALA A 152 4.85 2.03 5.73
C ALA A 152 4.38 1.55 4.35
N ALA A 153 3.62 2.35 3.59
CA ALA A 153 3.19 2.00 2.25
C ALA A 153 4.39 1.93 1.29
N ASP A 154 4.60 0.76 0.67
CA ASP A 154 5.76 0.52 -0.20
C ASP A 154 5.69 1.28 -1.53
N THR A 155 4.50 1.50 -2.08
CA THR A 155 4.36 2.18 -3.38
C THR A 155 4.47 3.70 -3.27
N ALA A 156 4.27 4.30 -2.09
CA ALA A 156 4.28 5.75 -1.95
C ALA A 156 5.65 6.39 -2.28
N PRO A 157 6.81 5.86 -1.80
CA PRO A 157 8.11 6.33 -2.24
C PRO A 157 8.34 6.24 -3.75
N ALA A 158 7.91 5.14 -4.38
CA ALA A 158 8.05 4.98 -5.82
C ALA A 158 7.25 6.06 -6.58
N LEU A 159 6.01 6.33 -6.17
CA LEU A 159 5.20 7.39 -6.76
C LEU A 159 5.84 8.78 -6.58
N LEU A 160 6.45 9.05 -5.43
CA LEU A 160 7.16 10.30 -5.17
C LEU A 160 8.35 10.51 -6.12
N VAL A 161 9.22 9.52 -6.29
CA VAL A 161 10.41 9.69 -7.16
C VAL A 161 10.05 9.83 -8.64
N TYR A 162 8.91 9.29 -9.09
CA TYR A 162 8.41 9.52 -10.45
C TYR A 162 7.58 10.81 -10.58
N GLY A 163 7.30 11.51 -9.49
CA GLY A 163 6.50 12.75 -9.52
C GLY A 163 5.06 12.50 -9.97
N ALA A 164 4.44 11.43 -9.46
CA ALA A 164 3.08 11.08 -9.81
C ALA A 164 2.07 12.16 -9.38
N PHE A 165 0.93 12.21 -10.09
CA PHE A 165 -0.19 13.06 -9.75
C PHE A 165 -1.42 12.21 -9.41
N VAL A 166 -2.17 12.62 -8.40
CA VAL A 166 -3.41 11.99 -7.97
C VAL A 166 -4.58 12.80 -8.55
N ASN A 167 -5.41 12.16 -9.36
CA ASN A 167 -6.62 12.76 -9.90
C ASN A 167 -7.76 12.51 -8.92
N VAL A 168 -8.28 13.59 -8.37
CA VAL A 168 -9.33 13.61 -7.35
C VAL A 168 -10.61 14.14 -7.97
N ILE A 169 -11.73 13.55 -7.58
CA ILE A 169 -13.07 13.98 -7.94
C ILE A 169 -13.88 14.15 -6.67
N GLY A 170 -14.74 15.16 -6.64
CA GLY A 170 -15.67 15.41 -5.54
C GLY A 170 -16.83 16.26 -6.00
N ARG A 171 -17.67 16.70 -5.08
CA ARG A 171 -18.91 17.43 -5.39
C ARG A 171 -18.66 18.77 -6.11
N THR A 172 -17.52 19.39 -5.85
CA THR A 172 -17.12 20.67 -6.45
C THR A 172 -16.36 20.50 -7.78
N GLY A 173 -16.24 19.26 -8.27
CA GLY A 173 -15.59 18.93 -9.54
C GLY A 173 -14.30 18.12 -9.37
N ALA A 174 -13.50 18.11 -10.43
CA ALA A 174 -12.24 17.38 -10.48
C ALA A 174 -11.05 18.30 -10.18
N ARG A 175 -10.04 17.76 -9.51
CA ARG A 175 -8.76 18.45 -9.28
C ARG A 175 -7.60 17.47 -9.34
N ARG A 176 -6.41 18.01 -9.60
CA ARG A 176 -5.16 17.26 -9.68
C ARG A 176 -4.24 17.65 -8.54
N VAL A 177 -3.65 16.67 -7.86
CA VAL A 177 -2.79 16.88 -6.69
C VAL A 177 -1.45 16.20 -6.94
N SER A 178 -0.33 16.88 -6.67
CA SER A 178 0.98 16.22 -6.62
C SER A 178 0.97 15.16 -5.52
N VAL A 179 1.54 13.98 -5.78
CA VAL A 179 1.64 12.93 -4.74
C VAL A 179 2.50 13.37 -3.55
N ALA A 180 3.39 14.36 -3.74
CA ALA A 180 4.18 14.97 -2.66
C ALA A 180 3.31 15.72 -1.63
N ASP A 181 2.21 16.29 -2.10
CA ASP A 181 1.27 17.08 -1.28
C ASP A 181 0.08 16.25 -0.83
N PHE A 182 -0.06 15.01 -1.30
CA PHE A 182 -1.23 14.18 -1.05
C PHE A 182 -1.31 13.67 0.41
N PHE A 183 -0.17 13.44 1.06
CA PHE A 183 -0.09 12.86 2.41
C PHE A 183 0.06 13.94 3.48
N THR A 184 -0.91 14.03 4.39
CA THR A 184 -0.92 15.04 5.48
C THR A 184 -0.53 14.46 6.85
N GLY A 185 -0.45 13.13 6.96
CA GLY A 185 0.02 12.44 8.17
C GLY A 185 -0.34 10.95 8.17
N PRO A 186 -0.08 10.23 9.26
CA PRO A 186 -0.37 8.80 9.35
C PRO A 186 -1.86 8.52 9.18
N GLY A 187 -2.21 7.81 8.10
CA GLY A 187 -3.61 7.50 7.77
C GLY A 187 -4.43 8.70 7.31
N LYS A 188 -3.79 9.82 6.95
CA LYS A 188 -4.45 11.06 6.54
C LYS A 188 -3.93 11.55 5.18
N THR A 189 -4.86 12.03 4.36
CA THR A 189 -4.59 12.60 3.03
C THR A 189 -5.18 14.01 2.96
N VAL A 190 -5.02 14.67 1.81
CA VAL A 190 -5.69 15.95 1.49
C VAL A 190 -7.13 15.79 0.98
N LEU A 191 -7.68 14.56 0.94
CA LEU A 191 -9.03 14.33 0.47
C LEU A 191 -10.04 14.92 1.46
N ALA A 192 -11.00 15.69 0.95
CA ALA A 192 -12.19 16.07 1.67
C ALA A 192 -13.12 14.85 1.85
N ALA A 193 -14.14 14.99 2.70
CA ALA A 193 -15.05 13.90 3.03
C ALA A 193 -15.92 13.45 1.83
N ASP A 194 -16.15 14.35 0.88
CA ASP A 194 -16.92 14.15 -0.36
C ASP A 194 -16.04 13.87 -1.59
N GLU A 195 -14.74 13.61 -1.37
CA GLU A 195 -13.77 13.37 -2.44
C GLU A 195 -13.29 11.93 -2.52
N MET A 196 -12.89 11.53 -3.72
CA MET A 196 -12.22 10.25 -3.96
C MET A 196 -11.16 10.35 -5.06
N VAL A 197 -10.23 9.39 -5.05
CA VAL A 197 -9.25 9.25 -6.12
C VAL A 197 -9.88 8.50 -7.30
N ALA A 198 -9.86 9.11 -8.48
CA ALA A 198 -10.33 8.52 -9.73
C ALA A 198 -9.20 7.81 -10.51
N ALA A 199 -7.99 8.36 -10.45
CA ALA A 199 -6.81 7.80 -11.12
C ALA A 199 -5.50 8.36 -10.54
N ILE A 200 -4.39 7.73 -10.92
CA ILE A 200 -3.03 8.20 -10.65
C ILE A 200 -2.31 8.33 -11.99
N ASP A 201 -1.81 9.52 -12.30
CA ASP A 201 -1.00 9.76 -13.49
C ASP A 201 0.48 9.61 -13.15
N LEU A 202 1.17 8.77 -13.93
CA LEU A 202 2.61 8.51 -13.86
C LEU A 202 3.29 9.20 -15.06
N PRO A 203 3.95 10.35 -14.86
CA PRO A 203 4.67 11.03 -15.94
C PRO A 203 5.78 10.13 -16.50
N ILE A 204 5.76 9.89 -17.80
CA ILE A 204 6.81 9.11 -18.46
C ILE A 204 8.10 9.94 -18.46
N PRO A 205 9.22 9.42 -17.91
CA PRO A 205 10.49 10.14 -17.92
C PRO A 205 10.91 10.53 -19.34
N ARG A 206 11.18 11.83 -19.56
CA ARG A 206 11.56 12.38 -20.88
C ARG A 206 12.99 12.06 -21.29
N ALA A 207 13.81 11.65 -20.34
CA ALA A 207 15.19 11.22 -20.53
C ALA A 207 15.40 9.86 -19.85
N PRO A 208 16.43 9.09 -20.23
CA PRO A 208 16.78 7.86 -19.54
C PRO A 208 16.97 8.12 -18.04
N VAL A 209 16.36 7.28 -17.20
CA VAL A 209 16.52 7.32 -15.75
C VAL A 209 16.84 5.92 -15.24
N GLY A 210 17.69 5.87 -14.21
CA GLY A 210 17.90 4.66 -13.44
C GLY A 210 17.07 4.72 -12.17
N ALA A 211 16.28 3.70 -11.87
CA ALA A 211 15.45 3.68 -10.67
C ALA A 211 15.45 2.32 -9.99
N ALA A 212 15.39 2.31 -8.66
CA ALA A 212 15.37 1.09 -7.85
C ALA A 212 14.62 1.31 -6.53
N PHE A 213 14.04 0.23 -6.02
CA PHE A 213 13.37 0.18 -4.72
C PHE A 213 14.05 -0.81 -3.78
N GLY A 214 14.24 -0.40 -2.52
CA GLY A 214 14.81 -1.20 -1.44
C GLY A 214 13.90 -1.20 -0.22
N ARG A 215 13.78 -2.35 0.46
CA ARG A 215 12.93 -2.50 1.66
C ARG A 215 13.60 -3.38 2.71
N LEU A 216 13.44 -2.97 3.97
CA LEU A 216 13.79 -3.76 5.14
C LEU A 216 12.53 -4.24 5.88
N THR A 217 12.48 -5.51 6.21
CA THR A 217 11.41 -6.15 7.00
C THR A 217 12.03 -7.10 8.04
N ARG A 218 11.25 -7.51 9.05
CA ARG A 218 11.74 -8.45 10.09
C ARG A 218 11.92 -9.87 9.58
N ARG A 219 11.19 -10.24 8.52
CA ARG A 219 11.22 -11.57 7.92
C ARG A 219 11.18 -11.49 6.39
N ARG A 220 11.61 -12.58 5.75
CA ARG A 220 11.34 -12.82 4.33
C ARG A 220 9.86 -13.16 4.16
N GLY A 221 9.17 -12.47 3.25
CA GLY A 221 7.73 -12.66 2.98
C GLY A 221 6.87 -11.45 3.36
N VAL A 222 5.63 -11.73 3.81
CA VAL A 222 4.63 -10.69 4.10
C VAL A 222 4.94 -10.02 5.44
N ASP A 223 5.38 -8.77 5.39
CA ASP A 223 5.56 -7.92 6.56
C ASP A 223 5.46 -6.45 6.13
N LEU A 224 5.17 -5.57 7.07
CA LEU A 224 5.21 -4.13 6.83
C LEU A 224 6.65 -3.63 6.97
N ALA A 225 7.04 -2.65 6.16
CA ALA A 225 8.39 -2.13 6.13
C ALA A 225 8.82 -1.57 7.51
N SER A 226 10.03 -1.94 7.95
CA SER A 226 10.74 -1.20 9.00
C SER A 226 11.31 0.10 8.44
N LEU A 227 11.79 0.06 7.18
CA LEU A 227 12.06 1.21 6.31
C LEU A 227 11.94 0.76 4.85
N ASN A 228 11.62 1.69 3.97
CA ASN A 228 11.74 1.49 2.52
C ASN A 228 12.29 2.76 1.85
N VAL A 229 12.96 2.56 0.73
CA VAL A 229 13.62 3.61 -0.05
C VAL A 229 13.37 3.37 -1.53
N CYS A 230 13.07 4.44 -2.26
CA CYS A 230 13.08 4.43 -3.71
C CYS A 230 14.07 5.50 -4.17
N CYS A 231 14.93 5.16 -5.11
CA CYS A 231 15.88 6.08 -5.71
C CYS A 231 15.62 6.19 -7.20
N LEU A 232 15.74 7.40 -7.74
CA LEU A 232 15.80 7.68 -9.16
C LEU A 232 17.00 8.58 -9.45
N VAL A 233 17.78 8.24 -10.47
CA VAL A 233 18.99 8.94 -10.90
C VAL A 233 18.83 9.32 -12.37
N THR A 234 19.24 10.54 -12.70
CA THR A 234 19.22 11.08 -14.07
C THR A 234 20.64 11.19 -14.64
N PRO A 235 20.81 11.34 -15.97
CA PRO A 235 22.13 11.46 -16.60
C PRO A 235 22.93 12.66 -16.11
N SER A 236 22.25 13.72 -15.62
CA SER A 236 22.91 14.90 -15.06
C SER A 236 23.44 14.68 -13.63
N GLY A 237 23.34 13.48 -13.07
CA GLY A 237 23.75 13.18 -11.69
C GLY A 237 22.73 13.56 -10.61
N LYS A 238 21.61 14.21 -10.99
CA LYS A 238 20.55 14.58 -10.04
C LYS A 238 19.83 13.33 -9.55
N THR A 239 19.63 13.26 -8.24
CA THR A 239 18.95 12.15 -7.58
C THR A 239 17.64 12.58 -6.93
N ARG A 240 16.65 11.68 -6.97
CA ARG A 240 15.41 11.77 -6.19
C ARG A 240 15.37 10.56 -5.27
N ILE A 241 15.31 10.80 -3.97
CA ILE A 241 15.25 9.74 -2.95
C ILE A 241 13.97 9.92 -2.16
N ALA A 242 13.10 8.92 -2.23
CA ALA A 242 11.91 8.89 -1.42
C ALA A 242 12.00 7.80 -0.36
N LEU A 243 11.50 8.09 0.83
CA LEU A 243 11.64 7.26 2.02
C LEU A 243 10.28 7.04 2.67
N GLY A 244 10.03 5.82 3.14
CA GLY A 244 8.86 5.47 3.93
C GLY A 244 9.23 4.70 5.21
N ALA A 245 8.28 4.65 6.14
CA ALA A 245 8.39 4.12 7.50
C ALA A 245 9.47 4.78 8.40
N VAL A 246 10.07 5.89 7.96
CA VAL A 246 11.08 6.67 8.71
C VAL A 246 10.65 8.11 9.00
N ALA A 247 9.37 8.43 8.77
CA ALA A 247 8.74 9.69 9.12
C ALA A 247 7.20 9.50 9.15
N PRO A 248 6.42 10.44 9.70
CA PRO A 248 4.94 10.35 9.73
C PRO A 248 4.28 10.32 8.34
N ARG A 249 4.98 10.80 7.30
CA ARG A 249 4.59 10.75 5.90
C ARG A 249 5.80 10.36 5.04
N PRO A 250 5.58 9.82 3.82
CA PRO A 250 6.67 9.61 2.87
C PRO A 250 7.42 10.92 2.61
N VAL A 251 8.75 10.88 2.62
CA VAL A 251 9.62 12.04 2.43
C VAL A 251 10.29 11.92 1.07
N LEU A 252 10.37 13.02 0.32
CA LEU A 252 11.11 13.10 -0.94
C LEU A 252 12.23 14.12 -0.77
N ILE A 253 13.45 13.72 -1.15
CA ILE A 253 14.65 14.55 -1.14
C ILE A 253 15.20 14.59 -2.56
N GLN A 254 15.54 15.77 -3.03
CA GLN A 254 16.13 15.99 -4.35
C GLN A 254 17.48 16.66 -4.18
N GLU A 255 18.54 15.98 -4.57
CA GLU A 255 19.91 16.42 -4.34
C GLU A 255 20.85 15.73 -5.32
N ASP A 256 22.05 16.29 -5.50
CA ASP A 256 23.11 15.59 -6.22
C ASP A 256 23.66 14.43 -5.39
N ASN A 257 24.13 13.38 -6.06
CA ASN A 257 24.73 12.23 -5.38
C ASN A 257 26.10 12.60 -4.77
N SER A 258 26.07 13.14 -3.56
CA SER A 258 27.22 13.65 -2.82
C SER A 258 27.22 13.11 -1.39
N ASP A 259 28.32 13.31 -0.65
CA ASP A 259 28.40 12.91 0.75
C ASP A 259 27.36 13.63 1.63
N ALA A 260 27.00 14.87 1.27
CA ALA A 260 26.00 15.68 1.98
C ALA A 260 24.57 15.15 1.87
N LEU A 261 24.29 14.26 0.91
CA LEU A 261 22.97 13.67 0.70
C LEU A 261 22.48 12.93 1.95
N LEU A 262 23.35 12.16 2.59
CA LEU A 262 22.99 11.36 3.77
C LEU A 262 22.68 12.27 4.96
N ASP A 263 23.43 13.35 5.14
CA ASP A 263 23.18 14.30 6.22
C ASP A 263 21.80 14.96 6.06
N ARG A 264 21.45 15.35 4.83
CA ARG A 264 20.10 15.89 4.53
C ARG A 264 18.99 14.89 4.80
N VAL A 265 19.21 13.62 4.44
CA VAL A 265 18.26 12.54 4.77
C VAL A 265 18.07 12.41 6.27
N MET A 266 19.15 12.43 7.05
CA MET A 266 19.05 12.26 8.49
C MET A 266 18.31 13.44 9.15
N VAL A 267 18.46 14.66 8.65
CA VAL A 267 17.73 15.84 9.13
C VAL A 267 16.23 15.78 8.81
N GLN A 268 15.86 15.21 7.66
CA GLN A 268 14.45 15.18 7.20
C GLN A 268 13.68 13.93 7.65
N THR A 269 14.30 13.04 8.41
CA THR A 269 13.67 11.81 8.88
C THR A 269 13.49 11.83 10.39
N SER A 270 12.41 11.20 10.85
CA SER A 270 12.01 11.15 12.27
C SER A 270 11.42 9.76 12.59
N PRO A 271 12.23 8.69 12.50
CA PRO A 271 11.74 7.34 12.74
C PRO A 271 11.28 7.17 14.18
N ILE A 272 10.18 6.42 14.37
CA ILE A 272 9.68 6.03 15.70
C ILE A 272 10.24 4.65 16.09
N SER A 273 10.05 4.25 17.34
CA SER A 273 10.20 2.85 17.78
C SER A 273 8.84 2.17 17.79
N ASP A 274 8.75 0.94 17.28
CA ASP A 274 7.54 0.12 17.31
C ASP A 274 7.89 -1.38 17.28
N VAL A 275 6.88 -2.23 17.13
CA VAL A 275 7.04 -3.70 17.05
C VAL A 275 7.87 -4.19 15.85
N ARG A 276 8.18 -3.31 14.89
CA ARG A 276 8.91 -3.65 13.65
C ARG A 276 10.41 -3.39 13.80
N ALA A 277 10.78 -2.30 14.46
CA ALA A 277 12.15 -1.89 14.71
C ALA A 277 12.20 -0.78 15.77
N SER A 278 13.38 -0.59 16.38
CA SER A 278 13.66 0.62 17.12
C SER A 278 13.98 1.78 16.18
N ARG A 279 13.79 3.01 16.66
CA ARG A 279 14.20 4.25 15.99
C ARG A 279 15.69 4.22 15.63
N GLU A 280 16.52 3.75 16.56
CA GLU A 280 17.98 3.73 16.43
C GLU A 280 18.40 2.74 15.34
N TYR A 281 17.74 1.58 15.26
CA TYR A 281 17.98 0.61 14.20
C TYR A 281 17.54 1.14 12.82
N ARG A 282 16.39 1.82 12.75
CA ARG A 282 15.95 2.48 11.51
C ARG A 282 16.97 3.52 11.04
N ALA A 283 17.41 4.39 11.94
CA ALA A 283 18.41 5.42 11.66
C ALA A 283 19.73 4.81 11.17
N ALA A 284 20.21 3.74 11.81
CA ALA A 284 21.44 3.06 11.41
C ALA A 284 21.34 2.35 10.04
N MET A 285 20.16 1.81 9.71
CA MET A 285 19.96 1.09 8.44
C MET A 285 19.63 1.99 7.26
N LEU A 286 19.21 3.22 7.50
CA LEU A 286 18.82 4.15 6.45
C LEU A 286 19.96 4.45 5.46
N PRO A 287 21.20 4.81 5.90
CA PRO A 287 22.32 5.04 4.98
C PRO A 287 22.69 3.78 4.17
N VAL A 288 22.63 2.61 4.80
CA VAL A 288 22.96 1.33 4.16
C VAL A 288 22.01 1.03 3.00
N PHE A 289 20.70 1.17 3.23
CA PHE A 289 19.69 0.92 2.21
C PHE A 289 19.70 1.99 1.11
N ILE A 290 19.96 3.25 1.45
CA ILE A 290 20.11 4.33 0.46
C ILE A 290 21.29 4.05 -0.48
N ARG A 291 22.49 3.78 0.06
CA ARG A 291 23.68 3.48 -0.76
C ARG A 291 23.46 2.28 -1.69
N ARG A 292 22.88 1.19 -1.16
CA ARG A 292 22.58 -0.01 -1.97
C ARG A 292 21.58 0.28 -3.08
N THR A 293 20.51 1.01 -2.77
CA THR A 293 19.43 1.29 -3.73
C THR A 293 19.89 2.30 -4.79
N LEU A 294 20.66 3.33 -4.39
CA LEU A 294 21.30 4.26 -5.31
C LEU A 294 22.25 3.54 -6.27
N LYS A 295 23.09 2.63 -5.76
CA LYS A 295 24.00 1.86 -6.62
C LYS A 295 23.23 1.11 -7.71
N ILE A 296 22.14 0.41 -7.35
CA ILE A 296 21.31 -0.32 -8.31
C ILE A 296 20.69 0.64 -9.34
N ALA A 297 20.18 1.80 -8.89
CA ALA A 297 19.63 2.81 -9.78
C ALA A 297 20.69 3.34 -10.77
N THR A 298 21.89 3.68 -10.30
CA THR A 298 23.01 4.14 -11.13
C THR A 298 23.47 3.07 -12.13
N ASP A 299 23.63 1.82 -11.68
CA ASP A 299 24.01 0.71 -12.56
C ASP A 299 22.97 0.51 -13.68
N ARG A 300 21.67 0.69 -13.40
CA ARG A 300 20.59 0.61 -14.39
C ARG A 300 20.63 1.75 -15.40
N LEU A 301 20.92 2.97 -14.94
CA LEU A 301 21.08 4.11 -15.83
C LEU A 301 22.23 3.86 -16.84
N GLN A 302 23.34 3.31 -16.37
CA GLN A 302 24.52 3.03 -17.20
C GLN A 302 24.29 1.91 -18.22
N ARG A 303 23.54 0.85 -17.86
CA ARG A 303 23.23 -0.26 -18.75
C ARG A 303 22.20 0.09 -19.83
N GLY A 304 21.40 1.14 -19.62
CA GLY A 304 20.24 1.44 -20.44
C GLY A 304 19.06 0.51 -20.14
N PRO A 305 17.89 0.75 -20.76
CA PRO A 305 16.75 -0.15 -20.63
C PRO A 305 17.10 -1.53 -21.21
N ALA A 306 16.81 -2.58 -20.44
CA ALA A 306 16.86 -3.97 -20.91
C ALA A 306 15.71 -4.29 -21.86
#